data_AF-R1E0N0-F1
#
_entry.id   AF-R1E0N0-F1
#
_cell.length_a   1.000
_cell.length_b   1.000
_cell.length_c   1.000
_cell.angle_alpha   90.00
_cell.angle_beta   90.00
_cell.angle_gamma   90.00
#
_symmetry.space_group_name_H-M   'P 1'
#
loop_
_entity.id
_entity.type
_entity.pdbx_description
1 polymer ?
#
loop_
_entity_poly.entity_id
_entity_poly.type
_entity_poly.pdbx_seq_one_letter_code
_entity_poly.pdbx_strand_id
1 'polypeptide(L)'
;CDAFDLPAGAQSLVVKSNPIGPAAATLLAGVLKLSQTLTTLDLSSSGICQVTDYVDATKVSGESKEVGAEVVYQGRELIVSEAKDFTEKREVTVETTVEVKDVVVSKLRLADVTGVLAIAKGLTASRSLITVNLLGNSIPLVAAQQLVAVFKQHQTLQTLCGFQPGQSEADLSGSELRPADGILIAADLRFNRSLLNLRLGGNELADEGAAALAEALKCNKMLATLDLSGNELGPNGAAAFARALAVNSTLSYLDVSSNSITDSGMRNIGASLLSSSASKLGALKCDAFDLPAGAQSLVVKSNPIGPAAATLLAGVLKLSQTLTTLDLSSSGICQVTDYVDATK
;
A
#
# COMPACT_ATOMS: atom_id res chain seq x y z
N CYS A 1 -8.71 0.11 33.23
CA CYS A 1 -7.53 0.91 32.84
C CYS A 1 -7.97 2.35 32.73
N ASP A 2 -7.41 3.25 33.53
CA ASP A 2 -7.60 4.71 33.46
C ASP A 2 -7.00 5.35 32.18
N ALA A 3 -6.70 4.54 31.16
CA ALA A 3 -5.99 4.92 29.95
C ALA A 3 -6.92 5.18 28.75
N PHE A 4 -8.21 4.85 28.86
CA PHE A 4 -9.18 4.98 27.77
C PHE A 4 -10.49 5.53 28.31
N ASP A 5 -10.58 6.86 28.37
CA ASP A 5 -11.87 7.52 28.57
C ASP A 5 -12.48 7.78 27.18
N LEU A 6 -13.39 6.91 26.75
CA LEU A 6 -14.18 7.11 25.53
C LEU A 6 -15.45 7.88 25.90
N PRO A 7 -15.56 9.18 25.58
CA PRO A 7 -16.78 9.91 25.83
C PRO A 7 -17.95 9.27 25.07
N ALA A 8 -19.11 9.18 25.72
CA ALA A 8 -20.32 8.63 25.11
C ALA A 8 -20.64 9.37 23.80
N GLY A 9 -20.73 8.63 22.68
CA GLY A 9 -20.97 9.19 21.36
C GLY A 9 -19.73 9.40 20.48
N ALA A 10 -18.53 9.02 20.93
CA ALA A 10 -17.30 9.14 20.15
C ALA A 10 -17.33 8.29 18.86
N GLN A 11 -17.18 8.94 17.70
CA GLN A 11 -17.16 8.28 16.39
C GLN A 11 -15.76 7.83 15.95
N SER A 12 -14.71 8.37 16.57
CA SER A 12 -13.31 8.07 16.25
C SER A 12 -12.51 7.89 17.54
N LEU A 13 -11.73 6.81 17.60
CA LEU A 13 -10.78 6.56 18.68
C LEU A 13 -9.36 6.57 18.09
N VAL A 14 -8.54 7.50 18.57
CA VAL A 14 -7.14 7.64 18.15
C VAL A 14 -6.24 7.29 19.34
N VAL A 15 -5.52 6.18 19.21
CA VAL A 15 -4.51 5.75 20.16
C VAL A 15 -3.17 5.71 19.43
N LYS A 16 -2.46 6.84 19.47
CA LYS A 16 -1.14 7.02 18.83
C LYS A 16 -0.02 7.00 19.87
N SER A 17 1.11 6.41 19.49
CA SER A 17 2.37 6.52 20.23
C SER A 17 2.31 6.05 21.70
N ASN A 18 1.33 5.23 22.05
CA ASN A 18 1.24 4.57 23.35
C ASN A 18 1.65 3.12 23.17
N PRO A 19 2.60 2.55 23.93
CA PRO A 19 2.94 1.12 23.84
C PRO A 19 1.76 0.27 24.34
N ILE A 20 0.96 -0.23 23.42
CA ILE A 20 -0.22 -1.06 23.70
C ILE A 20 0.23 -2.53 23.63
N GLY A 21 0.49 -3.17 24.77
CA GLY A 21 0.84 -4.60 24.79
C GLY A 21 -0.30 -5.51 24.25
N PRO A 22 -0.04 -6.82 24.03
CA PRO A 22 -1.02 -7.77 23.48
C PRO A 22 -2.36 -7.79 24.24
N ALA A 23 -2.32 -7.61 25.56
CA ALA A 23 -3.51 -7.51 26.41
C ALA A 23 -4.39 -6.31 26.06
N ALA A 24 -3.79 -5.17 25.70
CA ALA A 24 -4.52 -3.97 25.33
C ALA A 24 -5.04 -4.03 23.88
N ALA A 25 -4.41 -4.82 23.00
CA ALA A 25 -4.97 -5.18 21.69
C ALA A 25 -6.23 -6.06 21.81
N THR A 26 -6.24 -7.02 22.73
CA THR A 26 -7.44 -7.81 23.07
C THR A 26 -8.53 -6.95 23.72
N LEU A 27 -8.14 -5.99 24.56
CA LEU A 27 -9.06 -5.03 25.19
C LEU A 27 -9.69 -4.09 24.15
N LEU A 28 -8.91 -3.64 23.15
CA LEU A 28 -9.39 -2.90 21.99
C LEU A 28 -10.35 -3.72 21.13
N ALA A 29 -10.08 -5.00 20.89
CA ALA A 29 -11.02 -5.90 20.21
C ALA A 29 -12.34 -6.03 20.99
N GLY A 30 -12.30 -6.01 22.33
CA GLY A 30 -13.48 -5.96 23.19
C GLY A 30 -14.25 -4.62 23.09
N VAL A 31 -13.54 -3.49 23.11
CA VAL A 31 -14.14 -2.13 22.96
C VAL A 31 -14.80 -1.96 21.59
N LEU A 32 -14.20 -2.47 20.52
CA LEU A 32 -14.78 -2.46 19.17
C LEU A 32 -16.05 -3.33 19.08
N LYS A 33 -16.12 -4.43 19.83
CA LYS A 33 -17.28 -5.31 19.86
C LYS A 33 -18.45 -4.72 20.65
N LEU A 34 -18.18 -3.82 21.59
CA LEU A 34 -19.17 -3.23 22.51
C LEU A 34 -19.57 -1.79 22.14
N SER A 35 -18.81 -1.09 21.28
CA SER A 35 -19.13 0.28 20.92
C SER A 35 -20.28 0.38 19.91
N GLN A 36 -21.31 1.13 20.27
CA GLN A 36 -22.45 1.44 19.40
C GLN A 36 -22.25 2.74 18.59
N THR A 37 -21.07 3.34 18.58
CA THR A 37 -20.86 4.64 17.89
C THR A 37 -19.55 4.77 17.14
N LEU A 38 -18.58 3.87 17.36
CA LEU A 38 -17.25 3.98 16.78
C LEU A 38 -17.25 3.58 15.31
N THR A 39 -16.81 4.49 14.44
CA THR A 39 -16.66 4.26 12.99
C THR A 39 -15.21 4.17 12.55
N THR A 40 -14.31 4.85 13.27
CA THR A 40 -12.87 4.91 12.98
C THR A 40 -12.04 4.50 14.19
N LEU A 41 -11.03 3.65 13.96
CA LEU A 41 -10.02 3.30 14.95
C LEU A 41 -8.61 3.54 14.38
N ASP A 42 -7.81 4.36 15.05
CA ASP A 42 -6.41 4.60 14.69
C ASP A 42 -5.47 4.12 15.80
N LEU A 43 -4.69 3.08 15.50
CA LEU A 43 -3.69 2.49 16.40
C LEU A 43 -2.26 2.78 15.95
N SER A 44 -2.05 3.75 15.05
CA SER A 44 -0.74 3.95 14.42
C SER A 44 0.37 4.29 15.42
N SER A 45 1.56 3.74 15.18
CA SER A 45 2.76 3.96 15.99
C SER A 45 2.66 3.58 17.47
N SER A 46 1.67 2.75 17.86
CA SER A 46 1.43 2.32 19.24
C SER A 46 2.21 1.07 19.69
N GLY A 47 3.28 0.71 18.98
CA GLY A 47 4.30 -0.24 19.45
C GLY A 47 3.76 -1.55 20.05
N ILE A 48 2.83 -2.23 19.36
CA ILE A 48 2.15 -3.44 19.89
C ILE A 48 3.12 -4.64 20.08
N CYS A 49 4.32 -4.56 19.50
CA CYS A 49 5.24 -5.67 19.35
C CYS A 49 6.60 -5.39 20.04
N GLN A 50 6.65 -5.39 21.38
CA GLN A 50 7.94 -5.40 22.12
C GLN A 50 8.02 -6.34 23.33
N VAL A 51 7.01 -7.17 23.61
CA VAL A 51 7.09 -8.13 24.73
C VAL A 51 6.88 -9.55 24.21
N THR A 52 7.95 -10.34 24.29
CA THR A 52 8.07 -11.74 23.84
C THR A 52 7.48 -12.77 24.81
N ASP A 53 6.74 -12.35 25.84
CA ASP A 53 6.22 -13.29 26.84
C ASP A 53 4.71 -13.45 26.73
N TYR A 54 4.34 -14.70 26.48
CA TYR A 54 2.98 -15.22 26.43
C TYR A 54 2.30 -15.00 27.80
N VAL A 55 1.30 -14.11 27.86
CA VAL A 55 0.36 -14.11 28.99
C VAL A 55 -0.76 -15.08 28.63
N ASP A 56 -0.67 -16.27 29.20
CA ASP A 56 -1.77 -17.22 29.21
C ASP A 56 -3.00 -16.56 29.85
N ALA A 57 -4.04 -16.31 29.03
CA ALA A 57 -5.27 -15.66 29.47
C ALA A 57 -6.05 -16.48 30.52
N THR A 58 -5.62 -17.70 30.83
CA THR A 58 -6.15 -18.51 31.94
C THR A 58 -5.47 -18.23 33.29
N LYS A 59 -4.44 -17.39 33.35
CA LYS A 59 -3.65 -17.10 34.57
C LYS A 59 -3.71 -15.65 35.06
N VAL A 60 -4.58 -14.82 34.50
CA VAL A 60 -4.82 -13.47 35.03
C VAL A 60 -5.93 -13.55 36.07
N SER A 61 -5.56 -13.69 37.35
CA SER A 61 -6.47 -13.48 38.46
C SER A 61 -6.36 -12.04 38.96
N GLY A 62 -7.51 -11.39 39.14
CA GLY A 62 -7.65 -10.10 39.80
C GLY A 62 -9.04 -10.04 40.42
N GLU A 63 -9.11 -9.70 41.70
CA GLU A 63 -10.37 -9.56 42.42
C GLU A 63 -11.06 -8.25 42.01
N SER A 64 -12.33 -8.33 41.60
CA SER A 64 -13.22 -7.18 41.52
C SER A 64 -13.89 -6.96 42.89
N LYS A 65 -13.90 -5.71 43.36
CA LYS A 65 -14.60 -5.29 44.59
C LYS A 65 -16.00 -4.73 44.34
N GLU A 66 -16.62 -5.01 43.18
CA GLU A 66 -17.99 -4.56 42.92
C GLU A 66 -18.93 -5.72 42.59
N VAL A 67 -20.01 -5.75 43.37
CA VAL A 67 -21.07 -6.74 43.36
C VAL A 67 -22.09 -6.37 42.28
N GLY A 68 -22.32 -7.31 41.36
CA GLY A 68 -23.58 -7.41 40.60
C GLY A 68 -23.57 -6.83 39.19
N ALA A 69 -23.18 -7.64 38.20
CA ALA A 69 -23.75 -7.63 36.85
C ALA A 69 -23.33 -8.92 36.11
N GLU A 70 -24.30 -9.73 35.72
CA GLU A 70 -24.13 -10.99 35.00
C GLU A 70 -24.31 -10.73 33.49
N VAL A 71 -23.38 -11.22 32.65
CA VAL A 71 -23.41 -11.03 31.18
C VAL A 71 -23.61 -12.39 30.52
N VAL A 72 -24.82 -12.62 30.00
CA VAL A 72 -25.20 -13.84 29.27
C VAL A 72 -24.93 -13.66 27.76
N TYR A 73 -24.22 -14.61 27.16
CA TYR A 73 -23.87 -14.67 25.73
C TYR A 73 -24.53 -15.88 25.07
N GLN A 74 -25.17 -15.71 23.90
CA GLN A 74 -25.54 -16.84 23.01
C GLN A 74 -25.40 -16.51 21.51
N GLY A 75 -24.48 -17.25 20.85
CA GLY A 75 -24.49 -17.69 19.45
C GLY A 75 -24.11 -16.67 18.35
N ARG A 76 -23.03 -16.82 17.57
CA ARG A 76 -22.36 -18.04 17.04
C ARG A 76 -20.83 -18.06 17.33
N GLU A 77 -20.30 -19.23 17.74
CA GLU A 77 -19.21 -19.46 18.73
C GLU A 77 -17.80 -19.91 18.24
N LEU A 78 -16.82 -19.86 19.18
CA LEU A 78 -16.00 -21.02 19.61
C LEU A 78 -16.04 -21.14 21.17
N ILE A 79 -16.07 -22.36 21.73
CA ILE A 79 -16.56 -22.79 23.08
C ILE A 79 -15.45 -23.09 24.11
N VAL A 80 -15.72 -22.88 25.43
CA VAL A 80 -15.24 -23.71 26.57
C VAL A 80 -16.39 -23.97 27.59
N SER A 81 -16.61 -25.23 27.97
CA SER A 81 -17.66 -25.83 28.86
C SER A 81 -17.24 -25.84 30.36
N GLU A 82 -18.06 -25.96 31.42
CA GLU A 82 -19.40 -26.54 31.71
C GLU A 82 -20.26 -25.63 32.65
N ALA A 83 -21.57 -25.88 32.69
CA ALA A 83 -22.60 -25.09 33.39
C ALA A 83 -23.03 -25.65 34.77
N LYS A 84 -23.70 -24.80 35.58
CA LYS A 84 -24.89 -25.21 36.37
C LYS A 84 -25.79 -24.04 36.81
N ASP A 85 -27.02 -24.10 36.29
CA ASP A 85 -28.34 -23.75 36.85
C ASP A 85 -28.80 -22.31 37.20
N PHE A 86 -29.97 -21.98 36.61
CA PHE A 86 -31.15 -21.21 37.07
C PHE A 86 -31.66 -19.98 36.26
N THR A 87 -32.89 -20.19 35.79
CA THR A 87 -34.06 -19.35 35.44
C THR A 87 -34.08 -17.84 35.74
N GLU A 88 -34.26 -16.99 34.71
CA GLU A 88 -35.53 -16.34 34.32
C GLU A 88 -35.30 -15.40 33.10
N LYS A 89 -36.30 -15.34 32.19
CA LYS A 89 -36.28 -14.54 30.96
C LYS A 89 -36.64 -13.08 31.21
N ARG A 90 -35.88 -12.13 30.63
CA ARG A 90 -36.42 -10.86 30.10
C ARG A 90 -35.68 -10.42 28.83
N GLU A 91 -36.43 -10.24 27.75
CA GLU A 91 -35.99 -9.70 26.47
C GLU A 91 -35.89 -8.17 26.52
N VAL A 92 -34.79 -7.62 26.01
CA VAL A 92 -34.71 -6.24 25.50
C VAL A 92 -33.91 -6.27 24.21
N THR A 93 -34.59 -6.03 23.09
CA THR A 93 -34.00 -5.90 21.75
C THR A 93 -33.51 -4.46 21.58
N VAL A 94 -32.20 -4.26 21.44
CA VAL A 94 -31.62 -3.02 20.91
C VAL A 94 -30.79 -3.38 19.68
N GLU A 95 -31.44 -3.35 18.52
CA GLU A 95 -30.77 -3.45 17.22
C GLU A 95 -30.19 -2.08 16.85
N THR A 96 -28.96 -1.78 17.27
CA THR A 96 -28.12 -0.78 16.61
C THR A 96 -26.65 -1.12 16.86
N THR A 97 -26.10 -2.05 16.07
CA THR A 97 -24.65 -2.24 15.99
C THR A 97 -24.09 -1.21 15.00
N VAL A 98 -23.41 -0.17 15.49
CA VAL A 98 -22.58 0.66 14.62
C VAL A 98 -21.34 -0.15 14.26
N GLU A 99 -21.18 -0.39 12.97
CA GLU A 99 -20.09 -1.22 12.46
C GLU A 99 -18.87 -0.34 12.15
N VAL A 100 -17.69 -0.78 12.59
CA VAL A 100 -16.42 -0.09 12.29
C VAL A 100 -16.15 -0.18 10.79
N LYS A 101 -15.91 0.97 10.17
CA LYS A 101 -15.68 1.11 8.72
C LYS A 101 -14.23 1.36 8.39
N ASP A 102 -13.50 2.03 9.28
CA ASP A 102 -12.13 2.47 9.02
C ASP A 102 -11.20 2.05 10.16
N VAL A 103 -10.11 1.35 9.82
CA VAL A 103 -9.11 0.87 10.78
C VAL A 103 -7.69 1.22 10.32
N VAL A 104 -6.99 2.08 11.05
CA VAL A 104 -5.61 2.47 10.76
C VAL A 104 -4.67 1.72 11.69
N VAL A 105 -3.85 0.83 11.11
CA VAL A 105 -2.91 -0.04 11.82
C VAL A 105 -1.58 0.09 11.09
N SER A 106 -0.85 1.19 11.31
CA SER A 106 0.41 1.48 10.62
C SER A 106 1.58 1.65 11.60
N LYS A 107 2.80 1.35 11.15
CA LYS A 107 4.04 1.53 11.95
C LYS A 107 4.07 0.74 13.27
N LEU A 108 3.44 -0.43 13.31
CA LEU A 108 3.42 -1.32 14.49
C LEU A 108 4.48 -2.42 14.46
N ARG A 109 5.27 -2.53 13.38
CA ARG A 109 6.29 -3.59 13.20
C ARG A 109 5.69 -5.00 13.39
N LEU A 110 4.68 -5.32 12.59
CA LEU A 110 4.06 -6.65 12.50
C LEU A 110 4.96 -7.65 11.74
N ALA A 111 6.23 -7.75 12.14
CA ALA A 111 7.19 -8.67 11.53
C ALA A 111 6.85 -10.15 11.82
N ASP A 112 6.06 -10.42 12.89
CA ASP A 112 5.61 -11.76 13.23
C ASP A 112 4.38 -12.19 12.40
N VAL A 113 4.47 -13.40 11.85
CA VAL A 113 3.42 -14.06 11.05
C VAL A 113 2.13 -14.19 11.86
N THR A 114 2.22 -14.34 13.18
CA THR A 114 1.05 -14.46 14.07
C THR A 114 0.18 -13.20 14.03
N GLY A 115 0.79 -12.02 14.06
CA GLY A 115 0.09 -10.73 14.00
C GLY A 115 -0.63 -10.53 12.66
N VAL A 116 0.04 -10.90 11.56
CA VAL A 116 -0.56 -10.80 10.21
C VAL A 116 -1.71 -11.81 10.03
N LEU A 117 -1.60 -13.01 10.59
CA LEU A 117 -2.68 -14.00 10.55
C LEU A 117 -3.91 -13.54 11.35
N ALA A 118 -3.70 -12.88 12.50
CA ALA A 118 -4.80 -12.30 13.28
C ALA A 118 -5.52 -11.21 12.48
N ILE A 119 -4.78 -10.34 11.79
CA ILE A 119 -5.35 -9.32 10.89
C ILE A 119 -6.11 -9.99 9.75
N ALA A 120 -5.52 -10.98 9.05
CA ALA A 120 -6.18 -11.69 7.97
C ALA A 120 -7.51 -12.35 8.40
N LYS A 121 -7.53 -12.96 9.59
CA LYS A 121 -8.75 -13.52 10.20
C LYS A 121 -9.77 -12.43 10.51
N GLY A 122 -9.33 -11.31 11.08
CA GLY A 122 -10.18 -10.15 11.37
C GLY A 122 -10.81 -9.54 10.12
N LEU A 123 -10.01 -9.36 9.06
CA LEU A 123 -10.50 -8.94 7.74
C LEU A 123 -11.54 -9.92 7.20
N THR A 124 -11.25 -11.23 7.25
CA THR A 124 -12.19 -12.25 6.73
C THR A 124 -13.52 -12.29 7.50
N ALA A 125 -13.47 -12.05 8.82
CA ALA A 125 -14.65 -12.05 9.67
C ALA A 125 -15.49 -10.77 9.55
N SER A 126 -14.86 -9.64 9.19
CA SER A 126 -15.54 -8.37 9.04
C SER A 126 -16.44 -8.35 7.81
N ARG A 127 -17.61 -7.74 7.95
CA ARG A 127 -18.56 -7.52 6.84
C ARG A 127 -18.76 -6.05 6.52
N SER A 128 -18.29 -5.17 7.39
CA SER A 128 -18.57 -3.73 7.34
C SER A 128 -17.36 -2.89 6.99
N LEU A 129 -16.16 -3.46 7.09
CA LEU A 129 -14.91 -2.72 6.98
C LEU A 129 -14.71 -2.25 5.54
N ILE A 130 -14.48 -0.95 5.39
CA ILE A 130 -14.34 -0.26 4.11
C ILE A 130 -12.87 0.09 3.88
N THR A 131 -12.18 0.58 4.89
CA THR A 131 -10.77 0.97 4.76
C THR A 131 -9.93 0.36 5.86
N VAL A 132 -8.74 -0.10 5.48
CA VAL A 132 -7.66 -0.41 6.40
C VAL A 132 -6.38 0.25 5.90
N ASN A 133 -5.53 0.69 6.82
CA ASN A 133 -4.15 1.04 6.50
C ASN A 133 -3.19 0.09 7.21
N LEU A 134 -2.52 -0.78 6.44
CA LEU A 134 -1.53 -1.75 6.89
C LEU A 134 -0.09 -1.36 6.53
N LEU A 135 0.14 -0.14 6.04
CA LEU A 135 1.46 0.28 5.57
C LEU A 135 2.47 0.49 6.72
N GLY A 136 3.75 0.26 6.41
CA GLY A 136 4.86 0.55 7.32
C GLY A 136 4.93 -0.42 8.51
N ASN A 137 4.34 -1.61 8.38
CA ASN A 137 4.35 -2.62 9.44
C ASN A 137 5.46 -3.66 9.28
N SER A 138 6.37 -3.51 8.31
CA SER A 138 7.42 -4.51 8.06
C SER A 138 6.87 -5.92 7.86
N ILE A 139 5.73 -6.03 7.16
CA ILE A 139 5.04 -7.29 6.91
C ILE A 139 5.94 -8.19 6.05
N PRO A 140 6.08 -9.49 6.36
CA PRO A 140 6.79 -10.42 5.48
C PRO A 140 6.11 -10.56 4.10
N LEU A 141 6.88 -10.70 3.02
CA LEU A 141 6.32 -10.74 1.64
C LEU A 141 5.22 -11.80 1.46
N VAL A 142 5.43 -13.01 2.00
CA VAL A 142 4.44 -14.11 1.94
C VAL A 142 3.13 -13.71 2.62
N ALA A 143 3.22 -13.00 3.75
CA ALA A 143 2.07 -12.58 4.52
C ALA A 143 1.31 -11.44 3.81
N ALA A 144 2.03 -10.52 3.13
CA ALA A 144 1.40 -9.52 2.27
C ALA A 144 0.59 -10.16 1.14
N GLN A 145 1.12 -11.21 0.49
CA GLN A 145 0.37 -11.95 -0.54
C GLN A 145 -0.90 -12.61 0.01
N GLN A 146 -0.86 -13.15 1.23
CA GLN A 146 -2.03 -13.70 1.90
C GLN A 146 -3.09 -12.62 2.19
N LEU A 147 -2.67 -11.45 2.69
CA LEU A 147 -3.57 -10.30 2.91
C LEU A 147 -4.22 -9.85 1.59
N VAL A 148 -3.46 -9.80 0.50
CA VAL A 148 -4.01 -9.49 -0.84
C VAL A 148 -5.02 -10.54 -1.30
N ALA A 149 -4.81 -11.82 -0.99
CA ALA A 149 -5.78 -12.87 -1.31
C ALA A 149 -7.09 -12.70 -0.52
N VAL A 150 -6.99 -12.36 0.77
CA VAL A 150 -8.17 -12.03 1.61
C VAL A 150 -8.90 -10.81 1.07
N PHE A 151 -8.16 -9.74 0.75
CA PHE A 151 -8.72 -8.51 0.18
C PHE A 151 -9.52 -8.75 -1.10
N LYS A 152 -8.99 -9.57 -2.02
CA LYS A 152 -9.68 -9.90 -3.29
C LYS A 152 -11.02 -10.62 -3.09
N GLN A 153 -11.20 -11.33 -1.98
CA GLN A 153 -12.43 -12.06 -1.65
C GLN A 153 -13.37 -11.25 -0.76
N HIS A 154 -12.89 -10.15 -0.19
CA HIS A 154 -13.65 -9.33 0.73
C HIS A 154 -14.66 -8.47 -0.03
N GLN A 155 -15.89 -8.38 0.47
CA GLN A 155 -17.00 -7.76 -0.26
C GLN A 155 -17.06 -6.23 -0.12
N THR A 156 -16.68 -5.70 1.04
CA THR A 156 -16.87 -4.26 1.37
C THR A 156 -15.56 -3.45 1.42
N LEU A 157 -14.45 -4.08 1.81
CA LEU A 157 -13.12 -3.49 1.87
C LEU A 157 -12.66 -2.96 0.50
N GLN A 158 -12.27 -1.68 0.48
CA GLN A 158 -11.85 -0.95 -0.71
C GLN A 158 -10.34 -0.71 -0.76
N THR A 159 -9.67 -0.70 0.39
CA THR A 159 -8.25 -0.39 0.50
C THR A 159 -7.60 -1.11 1.69
N LEU A 160 -6.36 -1.59 1.48
CA LEU A 160 -5.43 -2.06 2.50
C LEU A 160 -4.41 -0.99 2.92
N CYS A 161 -4.35 0.12 2.19
CA CYS A 161 -3.35 1.17 2.33
C CYS A 161 -3.90 2.49 2.89
N GLY A 162 -5.19 2.54 3.23
CA GLY A 162 -5.85 3.72 3.78
C GLY A 162 -6.19 4.80 2.74
N PHE A 163 -6.24 4.45 1.45
CA PHE A 163 -6.68 5.40 0.43
C PHE A 163 -8.15 5.78 0.63
N GLN A 164 -8.42 7.08 0.64
CA GLN A 164 -9.76 7.57 0.87
C GLN A 164 -10.62 7.42 -0.40
N PRO A 165 -11.94 7.17 -0.26
CA PRO A 165 -12.83 7.15 -1.41
C PRO A 165 -12.77 8.47 -2.19
N GLY A 166 -12.52 8.38 -3.51
CA GLY A 166 -12.41 9.56 -4.37
C GLY A 166 -11.06 10.30 -4.30
N GLN A 167 -10.09 9.81 -3.52
CA GLN A 167 -8.75 10.38 -3.46
C GLN A 167 -8.07 10.32 -4.83
N SER A 168 -7.67 11.48 -5.35
CA SER A 168 -6.98 11.63 -6.64
C SER A 168 -5.46 11.66 -6.51
N GLU A 169 -4.94 11.99 -5.34
CA GLU A 169 -3.50 12.12 -5.08
C GLU A 169 -3.12 11.44 -3.77
N ALA A 170 -2.03 10.67 -3.78
CA ALA A 170 -1.45 10.08 -2.60
C ALA A 170 0.06 10.28 -2.63
N ASP A 171 0.58 10.87 -1.55
CA ASP A 171 2.01 11.04 -1.33
C ASP A 171 2.43 10.16 -0.15
N LEU A 172 3.22 9.13 -0.46
CA LEU A 172 3.78 8.17 0.47
C LEU A 172 5.32 8.16 0.36
N SER A 173 5.90 9.27 -0.11
CA SER A 173 7.35 9.42 -0.25
C SER A 173 8.03 9.42 1.12
N GLY A 174 9.21 8.78 1.24
CA GLY A 174 9.97 8.75 2.50
C GLY A 174 9.23 8.11 3.67
N SER A 175 8.30 7.19 3.41
CA SER A 175 7.45 6.56 4.42
C SER A 175 8.02 5.25 4.98
N GLU A 176 9.29 4.95 4.68
CA GLU A 176 9.98 3.70 5.07
C GLU A 176 9.24 2.44 4.56
N LEU A 177 8.61 2.55 3.39
CA LEU A 177 7.88 1.45 2.78
C LEU A 177 8.83 0.39 2.26
N ARG A 178 8.47 -0.88 2.44
CA ARG A 178 9.25 -2.06 2.06
C ARG A 178 8.57 -2.82 0.92
N PRO A 179 9.18 -3.90 0.37
CA PRO A 179 8.60 -4.58 -0.79
C PRO A 179 7.19 -5.12 -0.55
N ALA A 180 6.89 -5.55 0.68
CA ALA A 180 5.56 -5.97 1.09
C ALA A 180 4.51 -4.84 1.01
N ASP A 181 4.87 -3.62 1.37
CA ASP A 181 3.99 -2.45 1.25
C ASP A 181 3.68 -2.17 -0.22
N GLY A 182 4.67 -2.31 -1.11
CA GLY A 182 4.47 -2.21 -2.56
C GLY A 182 3.46 -3.23 -3.10
N ILE A 183 3.44 -4.46 -2.55
CA ILE A 183 2.46 -5.50 -2.88
C ILE A 183 1.05 -5.10 -2.44
N LEU A 184 0.90 -4.52 -1.25
CA LEU A 184 -0.39 -4.04 -0.74
C LEU A 184 -0.91 -2.87 -1.59
N ILE A 185 -0.05 -1.89 -1.88
CA ILE A 185 -0.37 -0.73 -2.72
C ILE A 185 -0.77 -1.17 -4.14
N ALA A 186 -0.08 -2.16 -4.70
CA ALA A 186 -0.44 -2.74 -5.99
C ALA A 186 -1.84 -3.37 -5.99
N ALA A 187 -2.21 -4.06 -4.90
CA ALA A 187 -3.54 -4.65 -4.78
C ALA A 187 -4.63 -3.58 -4.78
N ASP A 188 -4.43 -2.50 -4.02
CA ASP A 188 -5.34 -1.36 -3.99
C ASP A 188 -5.42 -0.66 -5.36
N LEU A 189 -4.27 -0.37 -5.97
CA LEU A 189 -4.19 0.27 -7.28
C LEU A 189 -4.95 -0.50 -8.35
N ARG A 190 -4.93 -1.83 -8.33
CA ARG A 190 -5.64 -2.66 -9.32
C ARG A 190 -7.13 -2.34 -9.38
N PHE A 191 -7.75 -1.99 -8.26
CA PHE A 191 -9.18 -1.71 -8.16
C PHE A 191 -9.50 -0.23 -7.96
N ASN A 192 -8.51 0.59 -7.58
CA ASN A 192 -8.70 2.02 -7.37
C ASN A 192 -9.14 2.73 -8.66
N ARG A 193 -10.23 3.51 -8.55
CA ARG A 193 -10.88 4.21 -9.67
C ARG A 193 -10.76 5.74 -9.60
N SER A 194 -10.03 6.29 -8.64
CA SER A 194 -9.91 7.74 -8.44
C SER A 194 -8.48 8.25 -8.46
N LEU A 195 -7.51 7.44 -8.06
CA LEU A 195 -6.13 7.85 -7.89
C LEU A 195 -5.47 8.09 -9.25
N LEU A 196 -5.05 9.34 -9.47
CA LEU A 196 -4.38 9.81 -10.68
C LEU A 196 -2.88 9.98 -10.44
N ASN A 197 -2.50 10.42 -9.24
CA ASN A 197 -1.12 10.75 -8.89
C ASN A 197 -0.69 9.96 -7.65
N LEU A 198 0.38 9.17 -7.79
CA LEU A 198 0.96 8.42 -6.68
C LEU A 198 2.46 8.70 -6.57
N ARG A 199 2.89 9.22 -5.43
CA ARG A 199 4.30 9.41 -5.10
C ARG A 199 4.76 8.39 -4.08
N LEU A 200 5.81 7.65 -4.42
CA LEU A 200 6.44 6.63 -3.60
C LEU A 200 7.94 6.88 -3.48
N GLY A 201 8.43 8.09 -3.79
CA GLY A 201 9.86 8.39 -3.83
C GLY A 201 10.58 8.16 -2.50
N GLY A 202 11.81 7.67 -2.51
CA GLY A 202 12.63 7.49 -1.31
C GLY A 202 12.12 6.42 -0.34
N ASN A 203 11.78 5.24 -0.85
CA ASN A 203 11.37 4.06 -0.07
C ASN A 203 12.25 2.85 -0.45
N GLU A 204 11.94 1.64 0.03
CA GLU A 204 12.70 0.41 -0.21
C GLU A 204 11.80 -0.67 -0.86
N LEU A 205 11.09 -0.33 -1.95
CA LEU A 205 10.15 -1.25 -2.58
C LEU A 205 10.80 -2.42 -3.32
N ALA A 206 12.06 -2.26 -3.75
CA ALA A 206 12.86 -3.24 -4.48
C ALA A 206 12.14 -3.83 -5.72
N ASP A 207 12.68 -4.91 -6.27
CA ASP A 207 12.14 -5.57 -7.46
C ASP A 207 10.75 -6.19 -7.21
N GLU A 208 10.48 -6.73 -6.02
CA GLU A 208 9.22 -7.39 -5.70
C GLU A 208 8.05 -6.41 -5.61
N GLY A 209 8.24 -5.27 -4.93
CA GLY A 209 7.25 -4.21 -4.86
C GLY A 209 7.01 -3.57 -6.23
N ALA A 210 8.08 -3.29 -6.96
CA ALA A 210 8.00 -2.74 -8.32
C ALA A 210 7.28 -3.68 -9.31
N ALA A 211 7.55 -4.98 -9.25
CA ALA A 211 6.88 -5.96 -10.09
C ALA A 211 5.37 -6.05 -9.79
N ALA A 212 4.99 -5.97 -8.51
CA ALA A 212 3.58 -5.94 -8.13
C ALA A 212 2.87 -4.68 -8.65
N LEU A 213 3.49 -3.50 -8.49
CA LEU A 213 2.97 -2.23 -9.02
C LEU A 213 2.82 -2.27 -10.54
N ALA A 214 3.83 -2.78 -11.26
CA ALA A 214 3.78 -2.96 -12.70
C ALA A 214 2.61 -3.87 -13.13
N GLU A 215 2.37 -4.97 -12.41
CA GLU A 215 1.23 -5.85 -12.72
C GLU A 215 -0.12 -5.16 -12.47
N ALA A 216 -0.23 -4.35 -11.41
CA ALA A 216 -1.43 -3.55 -11.15
C ALA A 216 -1.68 -2.53 -12.27
N LEU A 217 -0.64 -1.89 -12.80
CA LEU A 217 -0.73 -0.92 -13.89
C LEU A 217 -1.28 -1.49 -15.20
N LYS A 218 -1.09 -2.78 -15.48
CA LYS A 218 -1.70 -3.40 -16.67
C LYS A 218 -3.23 -3.29 -16.65
N CYS A 219 -3.82 -3.40 -15.46
CA CYS A 219 -5.26 -3.37 -15.23
C CYS A 219 -5.79 -1.98 -14.87
N ASN A 220 -5.02 -1.18 -14.13
CA ASN A 220 -5.42 0.16 -13.72
C ASN A 220 -5.54 1.08 -14.96
N LYS A 221 -6.63 1.84 -15.02
CA LYS A 221 -6.97 2.75 -16.13
C LYS A 221 -7.18 4.20 -15.65
N MET A 222 -6.61 4.56 -14.51
CA MET A 222 -6.76 5.88 -13.91
C MET A 222 -5.41 6.55 -13.67
N LEU A 223 -4.43 5.82 -13.15
CA LEU A 223 -3.16 6.39 -12.74
C LEU A 223 -2.45 7.01 -13.94
N ALA A 224 -2.16 8.30 -13.79
CA ALA A 224 -1.58 9.17 -14.81
C ALA A 224 -0.11 9.49 -14.48
N THR A 225 0.23 9.60 -13.19
CA THR A 225 1.59 9.87 -12.74
C THR A 225 2.01 8.92 -11.62
N LEU A 226 3.24 8.42 -11.72
CA LEU A 226 3.84 7.54 -10.73
C LEU A 226 5.29 7.94 -10.50
N ASP A 227 5.64 8.24 -9.25
CA ASP A 227 7.01 8.50 -8.82
C ASP A 227 7.53 7.32 -7.99
N LEU A 228 8.56 6.65 -8.51
CA LEU A 228 9.30 5.54 -7.89
C LEU A 228 10.78 5.89 -7.74
N SER A 229 11.12 7.18 -7.67
CA SER A 229 12.51 7.59 -7.46
C SER A 229 13.07 7.03 -6.16
N GLY A 230 14.32 6.57 -6.12
CA GLY A 230 14.93 6.12 -4.86
C GLY A 230 14.20 4.94 -4.21
N ASN A 231 13.91 3.87 -4.95
CA ASN A 231 13.15 2.70 -4.47
C ASN A 231 13.89 1.36 -4.61
N GLU A 232 15.20 1.40 -4.92
CA GLU A 232 16.04 0.23 -5.16
C GLU A 232 15.54 -0.69 -6.30
N LEU A 233 14.87 -0.14 -7.31
CA LEU A 233 14.41 -0.92 -8.47
C LEU A 233 15.61 -1.50 -9.21
N GLY A 234 15.64 -2.81 -9.36
CA GLY A 234 16.64 -3.55 -10.11
C GLY A 234 16.18 -3.89 -11.54
N PRO A 235 16.90 -4.81 -12.20
CA PRO A 235 16.58 -5.23 -13.57
C PRO A 235 15.23 -5.96 -13.68
N ASN A 236 14.77 -6.68 -12.64
CA ASN A 236 13.50 -7.39 -12.73
C ASN A 236 12.31 -6.44 -12.62
N GLY A 237 12.39 -5.44 -11.73
CA GLY A 237 11.43 -4.35 -11.60
C GLY A 237 11.32 -3.58 -12.92
N ALA A 238 12.45 -3.19 -13.51
CA ALA A 238 12.48 -2.52 -14.81
C ALA A 238 11.85 -3.38 -15.93
N ALA A 239 12.15 -4.68 -15.98
CA ALA A 239 11.54 -5.59 -16.95
C ALA A 239 10.03 -5.77 -16.74
N ALA A 240 9.54 -5.73 -15.50
CA ALA A 240 8.12 -5.76 -15.20
C ALA A 240 7.43 -4.47 -15.68
N PHE A 241 8.04 -3.31 -15.43
CA PHE A 241 7.54 -2.02 -15.94
C PHE A 241 7.51 -1.97 -17.47
N ALA A 242 8.54 -2.48 -18.16
CA ALA A 242 8.51 -2.59 -19.62
C ALA A 242 7.24 -3.32 -20.10
N ARG A 243 6.96 -4.52 -19.55
CA ARG A 243 5.75 -5.29 -19.90
C ARG A 243 4.45 -4.56 -19.55
N ALA A 244 4.44 -3.79 -18.47
CA ALA A 244 3.25 -3.02 -18.06
C ALA A 244 2.99 -1.85 -19.00
N LEU A 245 4.04 -1.09 -19.33
CA LEU A 245 3.99 0.06 -20.23
C LEU A 245 3.64 -0.32 -21.67
N ALA A 246 3.93 -1.56 -22.08
CA ALA A 246 3.48 -2.08 -23.37
C ALA A 246 1.95 -2.02 -23.57
N VAL A 247 1.18 -2.19 -22.48
CA VAL A 247 -0.29 -2.36 -22.51
C VAL A 247 -1.06 -1.32 -21.71
N ASN A 248 -0.42 -0.62 -20.78
CA ASN A 248 -1.05 0.49 -20.07
C ASN A 248 -1.17 1.70 -21.01
N SER A 249 -2.32 2.38 -20.96
CA SER A 249 -2.67 3.48 -21.86
C SER A 249 -3.06 4.76 -21.13
N THR A 250 -2.71 4.87 -19.85
CA THR A 250 -3.12 5.98 -18.97
C THR A 250 -1.95 6.65 -18.29
N LEU A 251 -0.90 5.90 -17.95
CA LEU A 251 0.30 6.46 -17.35
C LEU A 251 1.01 7.35 -18.37
N SER A 252 1.19 8.60 -17.97
CA SER A 252 1.75 9.68 -18.78
C SER A 252 3.09 10.19 -18.27
N TYR A 253 3.35 10.00 -16.97
CA TYR A 253 4.60 10.33 -16.30
C TYR A 253 5.06 9.18 -15.40
N LEU A 254 6.36 8.87 -15.48
CA LEU A 254 7.03 7.89 -14.63
C LEU A 254 8.40 8.43 -14.20
N ASP A 255 8.63 8.55 -12.89
CA ASP A 255 9.96 8.79 -12.34
C ASP A 255 10.55 7.48 -11.82
N VAL A 256 11.71 7.09 -12.37
CA VAL A 256 12.50 5.92 -11.93
C VAL A 256 13.94 6.31 -11.62
N SER A 257 14.23 7.59 -11.39
CA SER A 257 15.56 8.07 -11.00
C SER A 257 16.02 7.52 -9.65
N SER A 258 17.32 7.55 -9.39
CA SER A 258 17.95 7.06 -8.15
C SER A 258 17.62 5.61 -7.84
N ASN A 259 17.60 4.74 -8.86
CA ASN A 259 17.35 3.31 -8.72
C ASN A 259 18.52 2.49 -9.25
N SER A 260 18.51 1.18 -8.98
CA SER A 260 19.53 0.22 -9.44
C SER A 260 19.21 -0.36 -10.84
N ILE A 261 18.62 0.45 -11.73
CA ILE A 261 18.21 0.00 -13.07
C ILE A 261 19.44 -0.12 -13.97
N THR A 262 19.68 -1.34 -14.46
CA THR A 262 20.79 -1.60 -15.38
C THR A 262 20.49 -1.12 -16.81
N ASP A 263 21.52 -1.04 -17.64
CA ASP A 263 21.40 -0.79 -19.09
C ASP A 263 20.40 -1.72 -19.78
N SER A 264 20.36 -3.00 -19.36
CA SER A 264 19.37 -3.95 -19.86
C SER A 264 17.94 -3.54 -19.50
N GLY A 265 17.72 -3.09 -18.26
CA GLY A 265 16.44 -2.58 -17.79
C GLY A 265 15.96 -1.35 -18.57
N MET A 266 16.85 -0.35 -18.75
CA MET A 266 16.54 0.84 -19.55
C MET A 266 16.19 0.49 -21.00
N ARG A 267 16.99 -0.39 -21.62
CA ARG A 267 16.74 -0.85 -22.99
C ARG A 267 15.39 -1.55 -23.12
N ASN A 268 15.02 -2.40 -22.16
CA ASN A 268 13.74 -3.10 -22.17
C ASN A 268 12.55 -2.14 -22.09
N ILE A 269 12.63 -1.12 -21.22
CA ILE A 269 11.59 -0.09 -21.13
C ILE A 269 11.50 0.67 -22.46
N GLY A 270 12.64 1.16 -22.97
CA GLY A 270 12.70 1.89 -24.24
C GLY A 270 12.14 1.11 -25.43
N ALA A 271 12.60 -0.12 -25.63
CA ALA A 271 12.12 -1.00 -26.69
C ALA A 271 10.62 -1.31 -26.56
N SER A 272 10.12 -1.45 -25.33
CA SER A 272 8.70 -1.64 -25.08
C SER A 272 7.87 -0.40 -25.45
N LEU A 273 8.36 0.80 -25.18
CA LEU A 273 7.68 2.05 -25.58
C LEU A 273 7.70 2.23 -27.10
N LEU A 274 8.83 1.91 -27.75
CA LEU A 274 8.98 1.94 -29.21
C LEU A 274 8.04 0.96 -29.92
N SER A 275 7.80 -0.22 -29.35
CA SER A 275 6.88 -1.22 -29.92
C SER A 275 5.41 -1.03 -29.49
N SER A 276 5.15 -0.32 -28.39
CA SER A 276 3.77 -0.09 -27.93
C SER A 276 3.01 0.87 -28.84
N SER A 277 1.73 0.55 -29.06
CA SER A 277 0.73 1.44 -29.65
C SER A 277 -0.25 2.00 -28.62
N ALA A 278 -0.27 1.45 -27.41
CA ALA A 278 -1.21 1.80 -26.35
C ALA A 278 -0.63 2.83 -25.37
N SER A 279 0.69 2.80 -25.17
CA SER A 279 1.37 3.62 -24.15
C SER A 279 1.19 5.12 -24.39
N LYS A 280 1.00 5.87 -23.30
CA LYS A 280 0.93 7.33 -23.30
C LYS A 280 2.06 7.98 -22.51
N LEU A 281 3.11 7.20 -22.20
CA LEU A 281 4.24 7.66 -21.41
C LEU A 281 5.13 8.62 -22.21
N GLY A 282 4.69 9.86 -22.36
CA GLY A 282 5.40 10.94 -23.05
C GLY A 282 6.37 11.71 -22.15
N ALA A 283 6.40 11.39 -20.86
CA ALA A 283 7.29 11.99 -19.88
C ALA A 283 7.90 10.92 -18.97
N LEU A 284 9.20 11.02 -18.75
CA LEU A 284 9.95 10.07 -17.95
C LEU A 284 11.19 10.75 -17.37
N LYS A 285 11.46 10.44 -16.11
CA LYS A 285 12.69 10.83 -15.44
C LYS A 285 13.48 9.59 -15.01
N CYS A 286 14.77 9.60 -15.33
CA CYS A 286 15.75 8.60 -14.92
C CYS A 286 17.10 9.28 -14.66
N ASP A 287 18.11 8.52 -14.25
CA ASP A 287 19.43 9.09 -13.93
C ASP A 287 20.15 9.69 -15.15
N ALA A 288 19.81 9.23 -16.36
CA ALA A 288 20.41 9.75 -17.58
C ALA A 288 19.79 11.07 -18.05
N PHE A 289 18.47 11.25 -17.90
CA PHE A 289 17.75 12.42 -18.36
C PHE A 289 16.43 12.65 -17.61
N ASP A 290 15.94 13.87 -17.65
CA ASP A 290 14.63 14.27 -17.13
C ASP A 290 13.81 14.89 -18.26
N LEU A 291 12.78 14.17 -18.73
CA LEU A 291 11.81 14.67 -19.69
C LEU A 291 10.48 14.91 -18.96
N PRO A 292 10.20 16.14 -18.51
CA PRO A 292 8.96 16.44 -17.80
C PRO A 292 7.74 16.48 -18.73
N ALA A 293 6.56 16.29 -18.15
CA ALA A 293 5.31 16.35 -18.90
C ALA A 293 5.08 17.74 -19.52
N GLY A 294 4.75 17.77 -20.80
CA GLY A 294 4.52 19.03 -21.53
C GLY A 294 5.79 19.79 -21.93
N ALA A 295 6.98 19.21 -21.75
CA ALA A 295 8.23 19.85 -22.15
C ALA A 295 8.23 20.18 -23.66
N GLN A 296 8.59 21.41 -24.00
CA GLN A 296 8.82 21.84 -25.39
C GLN A 296 10.29 21.70 -25.82
N SER A 297 11.20 21.75 -24.85
CA SER A 297 12.64 21.63 -25.06
C SER A 297 13.24 20.67 -24.03
N LEU A 298 14.10 19.78 -24.48
CA LEU A 298 14.87 18.89 -23.64
C LEU A 298 16.35 19.13 -23.93
N VAL A 299 17.09 19.45 -22.88
CA VAL A 299 18.53 19.68 -22.95
C VAL A 299 19.20 18.70 -21.99
N VAL A 300 19.86 17.69 -22.54
CA VAL A 300 20.58 16.70 -21.72
C VAL A 300 22.01 17.17 -21.54
N LYS A 301 22.27 17.81 -20.39
CA LYS A 301 23.59 18.34 -20.04
C LYS A 301 24.34 17.39 -19.12
N SER A 302 25.60 17.13 -19.46
CA SER A 302 26.62 16.56 -18.57
C SER A 302 26.40 15.12 -18.10
N ASN A 303 25.42 14.41 -18.64
CA ASN A 303 25.23 12.98 -18.41
C ASN A 303 25.55 12.19 -19.68
N PRO A 304 26.52 11.26 -19.67
CA PRO A 304 26.77 10.39 -20.80
C PRO A 304 25.53 9.52 -21.06
N ILE A 305 24.83 9.76 -22.19
CA ILE A 305 23.74 8.89 -22.61
C ILE A 305 24.38 7.69 -23.32
N GLY A 306 24.47 6.56 -22.60
CA GLY A 306 24.83 5.28 -23.19
C GLY A 306 23.73 4.72 -24.13
N PRO A 307 24.02 3.67 -24.92
CA PRO A 307 23.06 3.11 -25.89
C PRO A 307 21.72 2.68 -25.27
N ALA A 308 21.74 2.23 -24.02
CA ALA A 308 20.54 1.86 -23.28
C ALA A 308 19.66 3.06 -22.95
N ALA A 309 20.24 4.13 -22.39
CA ALA A 309 19.55 5.38 -22.11
C ALA A 309 19.06 6.05 -23.41
N ALA A 310 19.80 5.95 -24.51
CA ALA A 310 19.36 6.43 -25.82
C ALA A 310 18.12 5.68 -26.33
N THR A 311 18.07 4.35 -26.15
CA THR A 311 16.89 3.54 -26.50
C THR A 311 15.68 3.94 -25.66
N LEU A 312 15.88 4.18 -24.37
CA LEU A 312 14.84 4.66 -23.47
C LEU A 312 14.33 6.04 -23.88
N LEU A 313 15.24 6.97 -24.14
CA LEU A 313 14.91 8.31 -24.61
C LEU A 313 14.11 8.27 -25.91
N ALA A 314 14.54 7.51 -26.91
CA ALA A 314 13.83 7.34 -28.17
C ALA A 314 12.39 6.82 -27.96
N GLY A 315 12.20 5.84 -27.08
CA GLY A 315 10.89 5.30 -26.75
C GLY A 315 9.93 6.33 -26.14
N VAL A 316 10.41 7.17 -25.22
CA VAL A 316 9.59 8.23 -24.60
C VAL A 316 9.34 9.37 -25.58
N LEU A 317 10.34 9.74 -26.39
CA LEU A 317 10.22 10.78 -27.43
C LEU A 317 9.17 10.44 -28.47
N LYS A 318 9.06 9.17 -28.89
CA LYS A 318 8.00 8.69 -29.79
C LYS A 318 6.60 9.05 -29.29
N LEU A 319 6.42 9.07 -27.97
CA LEU A 319 5.13 9.30 -27.31
C LEU A 319 4.95 10.75 -26.84
N SER A 320 6.01 11.56 -26.86
CA SER A 320 5.94 12.97 -26.52
C SER A 320 5.23 13.75 -27.62
N GLN A 321 4.17 14.48 -27.25
CA GLN A 321 3.38 15.29 -28.18
C GLN A 321 3.83 16.76 -28.22
N THR A 322 4.66 17.18 -27.26
CA THR A 322 4.96 18.58 -26.99
C THR A 322 6.40 18.96 -27.31
N LEU A 323 7.31 17.99 -27.37
CA LEU A 323 8.72 18.27 -27.53
C LEU A 323 9.01 18.70 -28.98
N THR A 324 9.60 19.87 -29.14
CA THR A 324 9.96 20.44 -30.46
C THR A 324 11.47 20.57 -30.64
N THR A 325 12.22 20.62 -29.53
CA THR A 325 13.66 20.82 -29.54
C THR A 325 14.35 19.82 -28.61
N LEU A 326 15.41 19.19 -29.11
CA LEU A 326 16.22 18.22 -28.39
C LEU A 326 17.69 18.58 -28.56
N ASP A 327 18.35 18.94 -27.46
CA ASP A 327 19.79 19.24 -27.42
C ASP A 327 20.54 18.12 -26.70
N LEU A 328 21.37 17.41 -27.48
CA LEU A 328 22.25 16.32 -27.04
C LEU A 328 23.74 16.69 -27.17
N SER A 329 24.08 17.95 -27.44
CA SER A 329 25.45 18.39 -27.74
C SER A 329 26.45 18.09 -26.63
N SER A 330 25.97 18.00 -25.38
CA SER A 330 26.79 17.79 -24.18
C SER A 330 26.54 16.44 -23.49
N SER A 331 25.87 15.50 -24.17
CA SER A 331 25.48 14.21 -23.60
C SER A 331 26.45 13.07 -23.91
N GLY A 332 27.57 13.34 -24.61
CA GLY A 332 28.60 12.33 -24.88
C GLY A 332 28.16 11.13 -25.72
N ILE A 333 27.01 11.20 -26.42
CA ILE A 333 26.46 10.14 -27.30
C ILE A 333 27.47 9.68 -28.39
N CYS A 334 28.48 10.49 -28.67
CA CYS A 334 29.42 10.30 -29.77
C CYS A 334 30.66 9.43 -29.45
N GLN A 335 30.47 8.23 -28.86
CA GLN A 335 31.49 7.15 -28.95
C GLN A 335 30.98 5.87 -29.63
N VAL A 336 29.73 5.83 -30.10
CA VAL A 336 29.19 4.70 -30.88
C VAL A 336 28.90 5.18 -32.30
N THR A 337 29.63 4.60 -33.25
CA THR A 337 29.64 4.89 -34.69
C THR A 337 28.43 4.34 -35.44
N ASP A 338 27.21 4.47 -34.93
CA ASP A 338 26.00 4.08 -35.68
C ASP A 338 24.88 5.09 -35.47
N TYR A 339 24.49 5.72 -36.57
CA TYR A 339 23.42 6.72 -36.71
C TYR A 339 22.06 6.06 -36.38
N VAL A 340 21.36 6.53 -35.34
CA VAL A 340 19.99 6.12 -35.05
C VAL A 340 19.03 7.12 -35.70
N ASP A 341 18.36 6.66 -36.74
CA ASP A 341 17.26 7.37 -37.41
C ASP A 341 16.07 7.49 -36.45
N ALA A 342 15.76 8.72 -36.03
CA ALA A 342 14.66 9.01 -35.11
C ALA A 342 13.26 8.74 -35.69
N THR A 343 13.17 8.38 -36.98
CA THR A 343 11.91 7.99 -37.64
C THR A 343 11.72 6.47 -37.79
N LYS A 344 12.65 5.66 -37.29
CA LYS A 344 12.55 4.19 -37.21
C LYS A 344 12.47 3.71 -35.76
#